data_AF-A0A3D0YTL9-F1
#
_entry.id   AF-A0A3D0YTL9-F1
#
_cell.length_a   1.000
_cell.length_b   1.000
_cell.length_c   1.000
_cell.angle_alpha   90.00
_cell.angle_beta   90.00
_cell.angle_gamma   90.00
#
_symmetry.space_group_name_H-M   'P 1'
#
loop_
_entity.id
_entity.type
_entity.pdbx_description
1 polymer ?
#
loop_
_entity_poly.entity_id
_entity_poly.type
_entity_poly.pdbx_seq_one_letter_code
_entity_poly.pdbx_strand_id
1 'polypeptide(L)'
;MSSPIYQAIKQLSEEKDIPEESVIETIEAALAAAFRKDFGEKDQNVKVNFDKETGDFDVFDVKTVVEDMELPEEEDESAENETPKVRPIAIVPAVGPNGEPIEDEGPKFNPKTDIMVSAARETLKSDAEVGEVIRTQLEVPAAFGRMAAQTAKQVIIQKIREAERIKLFGEFKDREHELVNATVQRREGRLVLIDLGRVTGVMPPDEQVPTERYAPGDRVKVYIVRVEMATRGPEIIVSRSHPDIIRRLFTLEIPEVAAGTVEIHGVAREAGARAKVSVSSHQENIDPIGSCIGQRGTRIQTVISELGGEKVDVILFDENPSVYIMNALSPAKVVEIKLDEENRTADVLVDEDQLSLSIGRGGQNVRLASRLTGWKINIRKIGETTAAFVTDGTESVVVESEESDGKVGESTEESDENKEIEEKSVVTESTDEIIEESEDEEAAEENDASAADEEGKEK
;
A
#
# COMPACT_ATOMS: atom_id res chain seq x y z
N MET A 1 28.29 -41.44 -6.30
CA MET A 1 27.22 -40.77 -7.06
C MET A 1 26.56 -39.81 -6.09
N SER A 2 26.35 -38.55 -6.48
CA SER A 2 25.70 -37.56 -5.60
C SER A 2 24.31 -38.02 -5.16
N SER A 3 23.98 -37.83 -3.88
CA SER A 3 22.68 -38.15 -3.32
C SER A 3 21.50 -37.62 -4.15
N PRO A 4 20.41 -38.39 -4.32
CA PRO A 4 19.19 -37.89 -4.97
C PRO A 4 18.61 -36.64 -4.30
N ILE A 5 18.81 -36.49 -2.99
CA ILE A 5 18.37 -35.32 -2.22
C ILE A 5 19.18 -34.08 -2.63
N TYR A 6 20.50 -34.20 -2.70
CA TYR A 6 21.36 -33.09 -3.12
C TYR A 6 21.12 -32.70 -4.59
N GLN A 7 20.90 -33.67 -5.49
CA GLN A 7 20.50 -33.40 -6.87
C GLN A 7 19.18 -32.62 -6.96
N ALA A 8 18.17 -32.97 -6.14
CA ALA A 8 16.90 -32.25 -6.12
C ALA A 8 17.04 -30.82 -5.56
N ILE A 9 17.83 -30.64 -4.49
CA ILE A 9 18.13 -29.30 -3.93
C ILE A 9 18.84 -28.44 -4.98
N LYS A 10 19.83 -29.00 -5.67
CA LYS A 10 20.56 -28.32 -6.74
C LYS A 10 19.65 -27.91 -7.90
N GLN A 11 18.83 -28.83 -8.42
CA GLN A 11 17.89 -28.54 -9.49
C GLN A 11 16.91 -27.41 -9.10
N LEU A 12 16.40 -27.42 -7.87
CA LEU A 12 15.55 -26.33 -7.37
C LEU A 12 16.29 -25.01 -7.22
N SER A 13 17.55 -25.05 -6.78
CA SER A 13 18.40 -23.86 -6.62
C SER A 13 18.69 -23.21 -7.97
N GLU A 14 18.97 -24.01 -9.00
CA GLU A 14 19.13 -23.56 -10.39
C GLU A 14 17.83 -23.02 -11.01
N GLU A 15 16.68 -23.69 -10.80
CA GLU A 15 15.38 -23.25 -11.36
C GLU A 15 14.88 -21.94 -10.72
N LYS A 16 15.12 -21.76 -9.41
CA LYS A 16 14.60 -20.64 -8.63
C LYS A 16 15.61 -19.52 -8.36
N ASP A 17 16.84 -19.66 -8.83
CA ASP A 17 17.91 -18.65 -8.72
C ASP A 17 18.25 -18.36 -7.23
N ILE A 18 18.42 -19.44 -6.47
CA ILE A 18 18.69 -19.43 -5.02
C ILE A 18 20.08 -20.02 -4.76
N PRO A 19 20.95 -19.41 -3.95
CA PRO A 19 22.25 -20.00 -3.61
C PRO A 19 22.09 -21.30 -2.81
N GLU A 20 22.65 -22.41 -3.33
CA GLU A 20 22.60 -23.75 -2.72
C GLU A 20 23.01 -23.72 -1.24
N GLU A 21 24.04 -22.94 -0.90
CA GLU A 21 24.60 -22.85 0.45
C GLU A 21 23.59 -22.30 1.47
N SER A 22 22.79 -21.28 1.11
CA SER A 22 21.78 -20.74 2.01
C SER A 22 20.62 -21.71 2.24
N VAL A 23 20.31 -22.56 1.26
CA VAL A 23 19.30 -23.62 1.42
C VAL A 23 19.79 -24.67 2.42
N ILE A 24 21.04 -25.11 2.30
CA ILE A 24 21.66 -26.10 3.19
C ILE A 24 21.75 -25.56 4.63
N GLU A 25 22.28 -24.35 4.83
CA GLU A 25 22.37 -23.70 6.15
C GLU A 25 21.00 -23.58 6.83
N THR A 26 19.95 -23.25 6.07
CA THR A 26 18.59 -23.16 6.63
C THR A 26 18.04 -24.53 7.01
N ILE A 27 18.33 -25.58 6.22
CA ILE A 27 17.95 -26.96 6.55
C ILE A 27 18.66 -27.40 7.84
N GLU A 28 19.97 -27.18 7.97
CA GLU A 28 20.74 -27.52 9.17
C GLU A 28 20.20 -26.81 10.42
N ALA A 29 19.95 -25.50 10.34
CA ALA A 29 19.38 -24.73 11.44
C ALA A 29 17.97 -25.21 11.84
N ALA A 30 17.12 -25.56 10.87
CA ALA A 30 15.77 -26.05 11.12
C ALA A 30 15.73 -27.50 11.65
N LEU A 31 16.64 -28.37 11.18
CA LEU A 31 16.82 -29.71 11.72
C LEU A 31 17.34 -29.65 13.16
N ALA A 32 18.29 -28.77 13.47
CA ALA A 32 18.77 -28.53 14.83
C ALA A 32 17.64 -28.03 15.75
N ALA A 33 16.79 -27.12 15.27
CA ALA A 33 15.62 -26.64 16.02
C ALA A 33 14.57 -27.74 16.25
N ALA A 34 14.31 -28.59 15.26
CA ALA A 34 13.40 -29.73 15.39
C ALA A 34 13.95 -30.78 16.37
N PHE A 35 15.24 -31.14 16.26
CA PHE A 35 15.87 -32.09 17.18
C PHE A 35 15.83 -31.59 18.61
N ARG A 36 16.19 -30.31 18.84
CA ARG A 36 16.12 -29.68 20.18
C ARG A 36 14.72 -29.76 20.80
N LYS A 37 13.67 -29.66 19.99
CA LYS A 37 12.27 -29.68 20.47
C LYS A 37 11.79 -31.06 20.88
N ASP A 38 12.10 -32.08 20.07
CA ASP A 38 11.49 -33.41 20.21
C ASP A 38 12.42 -34.44 20.89
N PHE A 39 13.73 -34.19 20.90
CA PHE A 39 14.78 -35.09 21.43
C PHE A 39 15.88 -34.39 22.25
N GLY A 40 15.90 -33.05 22.31
CA GLY A 40 16.95 -32.30 23.00
C GLY A 40 16.75 -32.21 24.51
N GLU A 41 17.85 -32.35 25.25
CA GLU A 41 17.89 -32.03 26.68
C GLU A 41 18.06 -30.50 26.89
N LYS A 42 17.79 -30.02 28.12
CA LYS A 42 17.81 -28.57 28.43
C LYS A 42 19.15 -27.90 28.08
N ASP A 43 20.26 -28.61 28.21
CA ASP A 43 21.61 -28.07 28.18
C ASP A 43 22.45 -28.54 26.98
N GLN A 44 21.80 -28.84 25.86
CA GLN A 44 22.44 -29.26 24.60
C GLN A 44 22.40 -28.15 23.53
N ASN A 45 23.58 -27.84 22.98
CA ASN A 45 23.76 -26.95 21.83
C ASN A 45 23.84 -27.75 20.53
N VAL A 46 22.68 -28.28 20.15
CA VAL A 46 22.51 -29.09 18.94
C VAL A 46 22.87 -28.29 17.69
N LYS A 47 23.84 -28.79 16.91
CA LYS A 47 24.11 -28.44 15.51
C LYS A 47 23.93 -29.67 14.62
N VAL A 48 23.44 -29.46 13.40
CA VAL A 48 23.30 -30.51 12.39
C VAL A 48 24.26 -30.20 11.25
N ASN A 49 24.93 -31.21 10.73
CA ASN A 49 25.80 -31.13 9.55
C ASN A 49 25.20 -32.01 8.45
N PHE A 50 24.95 -31.45 7.26
CA PHE A 50 24.38 -32.17 6.13
C PHE A 50 25.47 -32.52 5.10
N ASP A 51 25.68 -33.81 4.86
CA ASP A 51 26.67 -34.28 3.90
C ASP A 51 26.13 -34.18 2.46
N LYS A 52 26.84 -33.43 1.61
CA LYS A 52 26.43 -33.17 0.21
C LYS A 52 26.57 -34.38 -0.71
N GLU A 53 27.44 -35.34 -0.38
CA GLU A 53 27.67 -36.53 -1.20
C GLU A 53 26.70 -37.66 -0.88
N THR A 54 26.50 -37.97 0.41
CA THR A 54 25.58 -39.04 0.86
C THR A 54 24.14 -38.56 1.00
N GLY A 55 23.92 -37.30 1.41
CA GLY A 55 22.61 -36.77 1.78
C GLY A 55 22.12 -37.24 3.16
N ASP A 56 22.99 -37.88 3.93
CA ASP A 56 22.77 -38.15 5.36
C ASP A 56 23.09 -36.88 6.18
N PHE A 57 22.61 -36.85 7.42
CA PHE A 57 22.87 -35.75 8.34
C PHE A 57 23.33 -36.28 9.69
N ASP A 58 24.37 -35.65 10.24
CA ASP A 58 24.89 -35.93 11.57
C ASP A 58 24.43 -34.84 12.55
N VAL A 59 24.09 -35.26 13.76
CA VAL A 59 23.68 -34.37 14.86
C VAL A 59 24.80 -34.34 15.89
N PHE A 60 25.26 -33.14 16.24
CA PHE A 60 26.32 -32.91 17.23
C PHE A 60 25.83 -31.99 18.34
N ASP A 61 26.15 -32.31 19.59
CA ASP A 61 26.20 -31.32 20.68
C ASP A 61 27.55 -30.60 20.61
N VAL A 62 27.54 -29.27 20.68
CA VAL A 62 28.74 -28.44 20.44
C VAL A 62 28.99 -27.52 21.62
N LYS A 63 29.96 -27.88 22.46
CA LYS A 63 30.34 -27.14 23.67
C LYS A 63 31.74 -26.54 23.55
N THR A 64 31.90 -25.33 24.06
CA THR A 64 33.16 -24.60 24.11
C THR A 64 33.81 -24.82 25.46
N VAL A 65 35.08 -25.20 25.48
CA VAL A 65 35.82 -25.41 26.72
C VAL A 65 36.16 -24.05 27.35
N VAL A 66 35.71 -23.80 28.57
CA VAL A 66 35.94 -22.57 29.33
C VAL A 66 36.68 -22.87 30.63
N GLU A 67 37.41 -21.89 31.17
CA GLU A 67 38.12 -22.04 32.44
C GLU A 67 37.16 -22.45 33.58
N ASP A 68 37.65 -23.25 34.51
CA ASP A 68 36.88 -23.69 35.67
C ASP A 68 36.55 -22.46 36.54
N MET A 69 35.26 -22.12 36.64
CA MET A 69 34.74 -21.00 37.44
C MET A 69 33.85 -21.52 38.55
N GLU A 70 33.92 -20.91 39.74
CA GLU A 70 32.97 -21.18 40.81
C GLU A 70 31.59 -20.65 40.38
N LEU A 71 30.67 -21.57 40.10
CA LEU A 71 29.27 -21.23 39.86
C LEU A 71 28.68 -20.66 41.15
N PRO A 72 27.93 -19.54 41.11
CA PRO A 72 27.06 -19.18 42.20
C PRO A 72 26.13 -20.36 42.50
N GLU A 73 25.91 -20.69 43.77
CA GLU A 73 24.91 -21.68 44.13
C GLU A 73 23.56 -21.21 43.56
N GLU A 74 22.87 -22.07 42.79
CA GLU A 74 21.54 -21.76 42.27
C GLU A 74 20.57 -21.65 43.46
N GLU A 75 20.33 -20.42 43.94
CA GLU A 75 19.16 -20.14 44.76
C GLU A 75 17.91 -20.47 43.91
N ASP A 76 17.05 -21.36 44.41
CA ASP A 76 15.83 -21.79 43.73
C ASP A 76 14.92 -20.58 43.41
N GLU A 77 15.05 -19.98 42.22
CA GLU A 77 14.13 -18.95 41.70
C GLU A 77 12.78 -19.56 41.27
N SER A 78 12.07 -20.16 42.23
CA SER A 78 10.65 -20.45 42.11
C SER A 78 9.82 -19.18 42.39
N ALA A 79 9.99 -18.14 41.55
CA ALA A 79 9.24 -16.88 41.65
C ALA A 79 8.87 -16.27 40.28
N GLU A 80 7.59 -16.43 39.93
CA GLU A 80 6.76 -15.41 39.25
C GLU A 80 7.28 -14.75 37.95
N ASN A 81 7.19 -15.50 36.85
CA ASN A 81 6.35 -15.19 35.68
C ASN A 81 5.75 -13.75 35.55
N GLU A 82 6.58 -12.71 35.37
CA GLU A 82 6.16 -11.42 34.81
C GLU A 82 6.81 -11.13 33.45
N THR A 83 5.98 -10.78 32.47
CA THR A 83 6.37 -10.49 31.09
C THR A 83 7.23 -9.23 30.95
N PRO A 84 8.34 -9.24 30.17
CA PRO A 84 9.13 -8.04 29.92
C PRO A 84 8.37 -7.06 29.01
N LYS A 85 7.96 -5.91 29.57
CA LYS A 85 7.45 -4.77 28.79
C LYS A 85 8.57 -4.21 27.91
N VAL A 86 8.45 -4.41 26.60
CA VAL A 86 9.37 -3.84 25.61
C VAL A 86 9.40 -2.32 25.74
N ARG A 87 10.56 -1.76 26.10
CA ARG A 87 10.89 -0.34 25.89
C ARG A 87 11.74 -0.22 24.63
N PRO A 88 11.60 0.85 23.84
CA PRO A 88 12.39 1.01 22.62
C PRO A 88 13.88 1.18 22.96
N ILE A 89 14.74 0.56 22.16
CA ILE A 89 16.20 0.63 22.31
C ILE A 89 16.66 2.01 21.85
N ALA A 90 16.90 2.91 22.80
CA ALA A 90 17.76 4.06 22.58
C ALA A 90 19.22 3.60 22.74
N ILE A 91 20.00 3.69 21.66
CA ILE A 91 21.45 3.44 21.72
C ILE A 91 22.09 4.63 22.43
N VAL A 92 22.24 4.52 23.75
CA VAL A 92 23.04 5.43 24.58
C VAL A 92 24.22 4.62 25.11
N PRO A 93 25.48 5.07 24.94
CA PRO A 93 26.60 4.40 25.60
C PRO A 93 26.41 4.49 27.12
N ALA A 94 26.44 3.34 27.78
CA ALA A 94 26.12 3.25 29.21
C ALA A 94 27.24 3.86 30.05
N VAL A 95 27.03 5.11 30.50
CA VAL A 95 27.87 5.79 31.49
C VAL A 95 27.08 5.84 32.80
N GLY A 96 27.61 5.23 33.86
CA GLY A 96 27.01 5.29 35.19
C GLY A 96 27.03 6.72 35.76
N PRO A 97 26.13 7.05 36.71
CA PRO A 97 25.96 8.43 37.20
C PRO A 97 27.20 9.04 37.89
N ASN A 98 28.22 8.24 38.21
CA ASN A 98 29.49 8.69 38.81
C ASN A 98 30.72 8.55 37.90
N GLY A 99 30.56 8.13 36.63
CA GLY A 99 31.67 8.07 35.67
C GLY A 99 32.70 6.96 35.90
N GLU A 100 32.43 6.01 36.79
CA GLU A 100 33.20 4.76 36.88
C GLU A 100 32.85 3.87 35.68
N PRO A 101 33.82 3.11 35.12
CA PRO A 101 33.53 2.10 34.13
C PRO A 101 32.54 1.09 34.72
N ILE A 102 31.57 0.64 33.93
CA ILE A 102 30.87 -0.60 34.26
C ILE A 102 31.95 -1.68 34.24
N GLU A 103 32.19 -2.32 35.39
CA GLU A 103 33.05 -3.50 35.44
C GLU A 103 32.44 -4.52 34.50
N ASP A 104 33.23 -4.94 33.50
CA ASP A 104 32.84 -5.92 32.52
C ASP A 104 32.62 -7.23 33.29
N GLU A 105 31.35 -7.56 33.58
CA GLU A 105 31.00 -8.77 34.30
C GLU A 105 31.62 -9.95 33.54
N GLY A 106 32.58 -10.62 34.20
CA GLY A 106 33.39 -11.66 33.58
C GLY A 106 32.53 -12.74 32.90
N PRO A 107 33.09 -13.48 31.92
CA PRO A 107 32.35 -14.35 31.02
C PRO A 107 31.35 -15.26 31.77
N LYS A 108 30.07 -14.90 31.71
CA LYS A 108 28.98 -15.65 32.35
C LYS A 108 28.87 -17.03 31.73
N PHE A 109 29.21 -18.06 32.50
CA PHE A 109 29.08 -19.46 32.12
C PHE A 109 27.65 -19.80 31.69
N ASN A 110 27.48 -20.34 30.49
CA ASN A 110 26.21 -20.80 29.97
C ASN A 110 26.23 -22.33 29.78
N PRO A 111 25.50 -23.12 30.61
CA PRO A 111 25.58 -24.59 30.60
C PRO A 111 25.21 -25.25 29.26
N LYS A 112 24.50 -24.51 28.37
CA LYS A 112 24.18 -24.94 27.02
C LYS A 112 25.37 -24.87 26.06
N THR A 113 26.14 -23.79 26.10
CA THR A 113 27.21 -23.53 25.12
C THR A 113 28.59 -23.88 25.63
N ASP A 114 28.76 -23.99 26.94
CA ASP A 114 30.06 -24.01 27.59
C ASP A 114 30.23 -25.30 28.41
N ILE A 115 31.48 -25.74 28.55
CA ILE A 115 31.88 -26.85 29.41
C ILE A 115 33.19 -26.49 30.12
N MET A 116 33.26 -26.73 31.43
CA MET A 116 34.47 -26.51 32.22
C MET A 116 35.62 -27.41 31.76
N VAL A 117 36.87 -26.92 31.76
CA VAL A 117 38.07 -27.70 31.39
C VAL A 117 38.14 -29.02 32.16
N SER A 118 37.88 -28.99 33.47
CA SER A 118 37.83 -30.16 34.34
C SER A 118 36.84 -31.21 33.83
N ALA A 119 35.57 -30.82 33.63
CA ALA A 119 34.52 -31.69 33.11
C ALA A 119 34.80 -32.19 31.68
N ALA A 120 35.34 -31.32 30.80
CA ALA A 120 35.68 -31.66 29.42
C ALA A 120 36.77 -32.74 29.35
N ARG A 121 37.79 -32.65 30.22
CA ARG A 121 38.88 -33.63 30.34
C ARG A 121 38.43 -34.98 30.88
N GLU A 122 37.40 -35.00 31.71
CA GLU A 122 36.86 -36.22 32.31
C GLU A 122 35.83 -36.93 31.40
N THR A 123 34.94 -36.17 30.75
CA THR A 123 33.76 -36.73 30.05
C THR A 123 33.90 -36.85 28.53
N LEU A 124 34.74 -36.04 27.89
CA LEU A 124 34.81 -35.96 26.42
C LEU A 124 36.21 -36.25 25.87
N LYS A 125 37.25 -35.56 26.38
CA LYS A 125 38.55 -35.50 25.71
C LYS A 125 39.68 -35.15 26.69
N SER A 126 40.55 -36.11 27.00
CA SER A 126 41.59 -35.96 28.03
C SER A 126 42.67 -34.92 27.73
N ASP A 127 42.76 -34.45 26.48
CA ASP A 127 43.69 -33.42 25.99
C ASP A 127 43.05 -32.02 25.85
N ALA A 128 41.81 -31.82 26.29
CA ALA A 128 41.07 -30.57 26.08
C ALA A 128 41.79 -29.31 26.61
N GLU A 129 41.84 -28.27 25.78
CA GLU A 129 42.39 -26.94 26.09
C GLU A 129 41.30 -25.87 26.21
N VAL A 130 41.56 -24.80 26.98
CA VAL A 130 40.68 -23.63 27.10
C VAL A 130 40.46 -23.00 25.71
N GLY A 131 39.21 -22.81 25.33
CA GLY A 131 38.81 -22.29 24.01
C GLY A 131 38.63 -23.35 22.92
N GLU A 132 38.89 -24.64 23.19
CA GLU A 132 38.59 -25.71 22.22
C GLU A 132 37.07 -25.88 22.07
N VAL A 133 36.60 -26.10 20.83
CA VAL A 133 35.19 -26.41 20.54
C VAL A 133 35.05 -27.91 20.34
N ILE A 134 34.51 -28.60 21.34
CA ILE A 134 34.27 -30.04 21.29
C ILE A 134 32.92 -30.32 20.62
N ARG A 135 32.90 -31.32 19.73
CA ARG A 135 31.69 -31.79 19.05
C ARG A 135 31.41 -33.24 19.43
N THR A 136 30.32 -33.48 20.14
CA THR A 136 29.90 -34.81 20.58
C THR A 136 28.79 -35.30 19.66
N GLN A 137 28.98 -36.41 18.95
CA GLN A 137 27.94 -36.95 18.06
C GLN A 137 26.79 -37.53 18.90
N LEU A 138 25.56 -37.12 18.61
CA LEU A 138 24.36 -37.61 19.27
C LEU A 138 23.73 -38.75 18.46
N GLU A 139 23.13 -39.73 19.15
CA GLU A 139 22.38 -40.79 18.48
C GLU A 139 21.12 -40.21 17.82
N VAL A 140 20.89 -40.56 16.55
CA VAL A 140 19.75 -40.10 15.76
C VAL A 140 18.69 -41.20 15.71
N PRO A 141 17.52 -41.06 16.38
CA PRO A 141 16.48 -42.07 16.31
C PRO A 141 15.91 -42.21 14.90
N ALA A 142 15.61 -43.43 14.45
CA ALA A 142 15.03 -43.64 13.11
C ALA A 142 13.70 -42.87 12.87
N ALA A 143 12.95 -42.60 13.94
CA ALA A 143 11.77 -41.73 13.89
C ALA A 143 12.10 -40.28 13.50
N PHE A 144 13.25 -39.75 13.94
CA PHE A 144 13.71 -38.41 13.59
C PHE A 144 13.95 -38.27 12.09
N GLY A 145 14.48 -39.30 11.41
CA GLY A 145 14.69 -39.26 9.94
C GLY A 145 13.43 -38.92 9.12
N ARG A 146 12.26 -39.43 9.53
CA ARG A 146 10.98 -39.10 8.87
C ARG A 146 10.54 -37.66 9.16
N MET A 147 10.73 -37.18 10.39
CA MET A 147 10.40 -35.80 10.76
C MET A 147 11.36 -34.81 10.10
N ALA A 148 12.66 -35.13 10.07
CA ALA A 148 13.71 -34.39 9.39
C ALA A 148 13.37 -34.18 7.91
N ALA A 149 12.95 -35.23 7.19
CA ALA A 149 12.50 -35.12 5.81
C ALA A 149 11.28 -34.20 5.63
N GLN A 150 10.32 -34.22 6.57
CA GLN A 150 9.14 -33.35 6.54
C GLN A 150 9.50 -31.88 6.86
N THR A 151 10.37 -31.65 7.85
CA THR A 151 10.91 -30.34 8.23
C THR A 151 11.72 -29.75 7.08
N ALA A 152 12.67 -30.51 6.51
CA ALA A 152 13.47 -30.08 5.36
C ALA A 152 12.58 -29.69 4.18
N LYS A 153 11.54 -30.49 3.85
CA LYS A 153 10.56 -30.13 2.83
C LYS A 153 9.86 -28.79 3.12
N GLN A 154 9.42 -28.56 4.36
CA GLN A 154 8.76 -27.31 4.76
C GLN A 154 9.71 -26.10 4.66
N VAL A 155 10.96 -26.28 5.08
CA VAL A 155 12.02 -25.27 5.05
C VAL A 155 12.41 -24.90 3.62
N ILE A 156 12.57 -25.89 2.74
CA ILE A 156 12.80 -25.70 1.31
C ILE A 156 11.63 -24.90 0.71
N ILE A 157 10.38 -25.29 0.97
CA ILE A 157 9.18 -24.55 0.50
C ILE A 157 9.17 -23.11 1.01
N GLN A 158 9.57 -22.87 2.26
CA GLN A 158 9.66 -21.52 2.83
C GLN A 158 10.76 -20.69 2.15
N LYS A 159 11.97 -21.24 1.97
CA LYS A 159 13.10 -20.57 1.32
C LYS A 159 12.83 -20.22 -0.14
N ILE A 160 12.14 -21.11 -0.89
CA ILE A 160 11.66 -20.80 -2.24
C ILE A 160 10.73 -19.58 -2.21
N ARG A 161 9.74 -19.57 -1.31
CA ARG A 161 8.81 -18.43 -1.16
C ARG A 161 9.50 -17.15 -0.70
N GLU A 162 10.59 -17.23 0.05
CA GLU A 162 11.39 -16.05 0.44
C GLU A 162 12.16 -15.50 -0.76
N ALA A 163 12.85 -16.34 -1.52
CA ALA A 163 13.55 -15.93 -2.74
C ALA A 163 12.59 -15.40 -3.82
N GLU A 164 11.45 -16.07 -4.05
CA GLU A 164 10.40 -15.59 -4.96
C GLU A 164 9.85 -14.22 -4.53
N ARG A 165 9.66 -13.98 -3.23
CA ARG A 165 9.23 -12.66 -2.71
C ARG A 165 10.27 -11.57 -2.92
N ILE A 166 11.56 -11.86 -2.72
CA ILE A 166 12.66 -10.90 -2.99
C ILE A 166 12.75 -10.59 -4.48
N LYS A 167 12.64 -11.61 -5.35
CA LYS A 167 12.69 -11.45 -6.81
C LYS A 167 11.50 -10.64 -7.34
N LEU A 168 10.28 -10.90 -6.84
CA LEU A 168 9.09 -10.12 -7.15
C LEU A 168 9.18 -8.70 -6.62
N PHE A 169 9.73 -8.48 -5.41
CA PHE A 169 9.97 -7.13 -4.91
C PHE A 169 10.88 -6.35 -5.86
N GLY A 170 12.01 -6.91 -6.30
CA GLY A 170 12.89 -6.28 -7.29
C GLY A 170 12.18 -5.98 -8.63
N GLU A 171 11.52 -6.99 -9.22
CA GLU A 171 10.80 -6.86 -10.51
C GLU A 171 9.75 -5.74 -10.49
N PHE A 172 9.03 -5.56 -9.39
CA PHE A 172 8.02 -4.51 -9.27
C PHE A 172 8.57 -3.19 -8.76
N LYS A 173 9.70 -3.17 -8.02
CA LYS A 173 10.36 -1.95 -7.56
C LYS A 173 10.92 -1.14 -8.73
N ASP A 174 11.50 -1.81 -9.72
CA ASP A 174 11.93 -1.18 -10.98
C ASP A 174 10.77 -0.64 -11.84
N ARG A 175 9.54 -1.06 -11.52
CA ARG A 175 8.29 -0.73 -12.23
C ARG A 175 7.37 0.19 -11.43
N GLU A 176 7.91 0.86 -10.41
CA GLU A 176 7.21 1.96 -9.74
C GLU A 176 6.86 3.07 -10.73
N HIS A 177 5.72 3.71 -10.51
CA HIS A 177 5.17 4.77 -11.38
C HIS A 177 4.79 4.31 -12.80
N GLU A 178 4.71 3.00 -13.08
CA GLU A 178 4.17 2.46 -14.34
C GLU A 178 2.64 2.30 -14.31
N LEU A 179 2.04 2.20 -15.50
CA LEU A 179 0.66 1.78 -15.69
C LEU A 179 0.62 0.29 -16.07
N VAL A 180 -0.18 -0.50 -15.36
CA VAL A 180 -0.29 -1.95 -15.55
C VAL A 180 -1.74 -2.36 -15.77
N ASN A 181 -1.97 -3.26 -16.74
CA ASN A 181 -3.25 -3.92 -16.93
C ASN A 181 -3.45 -4.95 -15.80
N ALA A 182 -4.53 -4.83 -15.06
CA ALA A 182 -4.76 -5.63 -13.86
C ALA A 182 -6.21 -6.14 -13.80
N THR A 183 -6.49 -7.16 -13.00
CA THR A 183 -7.84 -7.74 -12.86
C THR A 183 -8.30 -7.70 -11.42
N VAL A 184 -9.47 -7.15 -11.12
CA VAL A 184 -10.01 -7.11 -9.75
C VAL A 184 -10.26 -8.53 -9.25
N GLN A 185 -9.57 -8.98 -8.20
CA GLN A 185 -9.78 -10.31 -7.62
C GLN A 185 -11.01 -10.31 -6.72
N ARG A 186 -11.02 -9.45 -5.69
CA ARG A 186 -12.10 -9.30 -4.72
C ARG A 186 -11.96 -8.02 -3.91
N ARG A 187 -13.00 -7.67 -3.15
CA ARG A 187 -13.01 -6.56 -2.21
C ARG A 187 -13.06 -7.10 -0.78
N GLU A 188 -12.14 -6.64 0.07
CA GLU A 188 -12.09 -6.97 1.49
C GLU A 188 -12.42 -5.70 2.30
N GLY A 189 -13.69 -5.55 2.67
CA GLY A 189 -14.20 -4.36 3.35
C GLY A 189 -14.10 -3.11 2.47
N ARG A 190 -13.13 -2.25 2.77
CA ARG A 190 -12.82 -1.04 1.96
C ARG A 190 -11.61 -1.21 1.03
N LEU A 191 -10.80 -2.25 1.21
CA LEU A 191 -9.66 -2.55 0.34
C LEU A 191 -10.12 -3.31 -0.90
N VAL A 192 -9.54 -3.01 -2.07
CA VAL A 192 -9.72 -3.79 -3.29
C VAL A 192 -8.41 -4.52 -3.59
N LEU A 193 -8.49 -5.85 -3.72
CA LEU A 193 -7.38 -6.71 -4.10
C LEU A 193 -7.38 -6.92 -5.61
N ILE A 194 -6.24 -6.69 -6.24
CA ILE A 194 -6.10 -6.66 -7.69
C ILE A 194 -4.99 -7.62 -8.12
N ASP A 195 -5.27 -8.44 -9.12
CA ASP A 195 -4.35 -9.36 -9.76
C ASP A 195 -3.41 -8.60 -10.70
N LEU A 196 -2.09 -8.68 -10.44
CA LEU A 196 -1.03 -8.24 -11.32
C LEU A 196 -0.35 -9.43 -12.06
N GLY A 197 -1.01 -10.59 -12.08
CA GLY A 197 -0.63 -11.82 -12.78
C GLY A 197 0.28 -12.75 -11.97
N ARG A 198 1.28 -12.21 -11.28
CA ARG A 198 2.19 -12.97 -10.40
C ARG A 198 1.98 -12.72 -8.90
N VAL A 199 1.33 -11.62 -8.58
CA VAL A 199 1.23 -11.05 -7.23
C VAL A 199 -0.06 -10.24 -7.12
N THR A 200 -0.64 -10.22 -5.93
CA THR A 200 -1.82 -9.39 -5.64
C THR A 200 -1.36 -8.00 -5.20
N GLY A 201 -1.74 -6.97 -5.96
CA GLY A 201 -1.67 -5.57 -5.53
C GLY A 201 -2.86 -5.18 -4.66
N VAL A 202 -2.67 -4.14 -3.85
CA VAL A 202 -3.70 -3.58 -2.95
C VAL A 202 -4.03 -2.17 -3.41
N MET A 203 -5.33 -1.86 -3.49
CA MET A 203 -5.83 -0.52 -3.79
C MET A 203 -6.60 0.02 -2.56
N PRO A 204 -5.95 0.85 -1.72
CA PRO A 204 -6.58 1.52 -0.57
C PRO A 204 -7.76 2.42 -0.97
N PRO A 205 -8.61 2.86 -0.02
CA PRO A 205 -9.80 3.66 -0.33
C PRO A 205 -9.48 5.02 -0.96
N ASP A 206 -8.38 5.64 -0.57
CA ASP A 206 -7.95 6.95 -1.08
C ASP A 206 -7.39 6.85 -2.51
N GLU A 207 -6.92 5.65 -2.89
CA GLU A 207 -6.42 5.31 -4.21
C GLU A 207 -7.54 4.81 -5.17
N GLN A 208 -8.78 4.70 -4.69
CA GLN A 208 -9.97 4.35 -5.47
C GLN A 208 -10.65 5.58 -6.05
N VAL A 209 -11.28 5.43 -7.22
CA VAL A 209 -12.14 6.48 -7.79
C VAL A 209 -13.54 6.35 -7.17
N PRO A 210 -14.08 7.36 -6.48
CA PRO A 210 -15.34 7.23 -5.73
C PRO A 210 -16.59 6.90 -6.58
N THR A 211 -16.55 7.22 -7.87
CA THR A 211 -17.64 6.96 -8.83
C THR A 211 -17.51 5.61 -9.55
N GLU A 212 -16.34 4.95 -9.50
CA GLU A 212 -16.12 3.65 -10.10
C GLU A 212 -16.65 2.51 -9.22
N ARG A 213 -17.01 1.39 -9.84
CA ARG A 213 -17.32 0.13 -9.16
C ARG A 213 -16.31 -0.91 -9.58
N TYR A 214 -15.66 -1.54 -8.60
CA TYR A 214 -14.69 -2.61 -8.81
C TYR A 214 -15.35 -3.95 -8.48
N ALA A 215 -15.89 -4.63 -9.48
CA ALA A 215 -16.45 -5.97 -9.34
C ALA A 215 -15.39 -7.05 -9.59
N PRO A 216 -15.46 -8.22 -8.93
CA PRO A 216 -14.58 -9.35 -9.22
C PRO A 216 -14.60 -9.75 -10.70
N GLY A 217 -13.43 -9.84 -11.31
CA GLY A 217 -13.26 -10.14 -12.75
C GLY A 217 -13.14 -8.91 -13.66
N ASP A 218 -13.39 -7.70 -13.16
CA ASP A 218 -13.20 -6.47 -13.94
C ASP A 218 -11.73 -6.28 -14.31
N ARG A 219 -11.47 -5.96 -15.59
CA ARG A 219 -10.13 -5.59 -16.08
C ARG A 219 -9.99 -4.08 -16.04
N VAL A 220 -9.00 -3.59 -15.30
CA VAL A 220 -8.75 -2.16 -15.06
C VAL A 220 -7.27 -1.85 -15.24
N LYS A 221 -6.95 -0.69 -15.81
CA LYS A 221 -5.57 -0.17 -15.77
C LYS A 221 -5.33 0.57 -14.47
N VAL A 222 -4.28 0.17 -13.75
CA VAL A 222 -3.89 0.77 -12.46
C VAL A 222 -2.48 1.33 -12.55
N TYR A 223 -2.24 2.41 -11.82
CA TYR A 223 -0.92 3.01 -11.66
C TYR A 223 -0.24 2.43 -10.41
N ILE A 224 1.01 1.97 -10.52
CA ILE A 224 1.79 1.53 -9.36
C ILE A 224 2.30 2.77 -8.63
N VAL A 225 1.77 3.04 -7.44
CA VAL A 225 2.17 4.19 -6.62
C VAL A 225 3.52 3.94 -5.97
N ARG A 226 3.65 2.79 -5.30
CA ARG A 226 4.87 2.34 -4.61
C ARG A 226 4.82 0.85 -4.28
N VAL A 227 5.99 0.27 -4.05
CA VAL A 227 6.21 -1.13 -3.69
C VAL A 227 6.96 -1.19 -2.37
N GLU A 228 6.33 -1.81 -1.38
CA GLU A 228 6.85 -1.98 -0.01
C GLU A 228 7.14 -3.46 0.27
N MET A 229 8.08 -3.75 1.17
CA MET A 229 8.36 -5.11 1.61
C MET A 229 7.69 -5.37 2.97
N ALA A 230 6.47 -5.90 2.94
CA ALA A 230 5.73 -6.26 4.15
C ALA A 230 6.16 -7.64 4.71
N THR A 231 5.78 -7.94 5.95
CA THR A 231 6.11 -9.21 6.62
C THR A 231 5.61 -10.46 5.88
N ARG A 232 4.56 -10.32 5.06
CA ARG A 232 3.99 -11.40 4.25
C ARG A 232 4.55 -11.45 2.82
N GLY A 233 5.23 -10.41 2.35
CA GLY A 233 5.84 -10.30 1.02
C GLY A 233 5.76 -8.88 0.45
N PRO A 234 6.11 -8.69 -0.84
CA PRO A 234 5.97 -7.40 -1.49
C PRO A 234 4.49 -6.99 -1.52
N GLU A 235 4.20 -5.83 -0.94
CA GLU A 235 2.91 -5.16 -1.00
C GLU A 235 2.99 -4.05 -2.05
N ILE A 236 2.25 -4.23 -3.15
CA ILE A 236 2.26 -3.31 -4.28
C ILE A 236 1.02 -2.46 -4.17
N ILE A 237 1.20 -1.19 -3.81
CA ILE A 237 0.11 -0.22 -3.69
C ILE A 237 -0.18 0.34 -5.08
N VAL A 238 -1.41 0.10 -5.54
CA VAL A 238 -1.87 0.52 -6.87
C VAL A 238 -3.04 1.50 -6.76
N SER A 239 -3.19 2.34 -7.77
CA SER A 239 -4.15 3.43 -7.78
C SER A 239 -4.93 3.59 -9.08
N ARG A 240 -6.17 4.05 -8.92
CA ARG A 240 -7.03 4.58 -9.97
C ARG A 240 -7.23 6.10 -9.82
N SER A 241 -7.03 6.68 -8.64
CA SER A 241 -7.25 8.11 -8.34
C SER A 241 -6.01 9.01 -8.54
N HIS A 242 -4.79 8.45 -8.52
CA HIS A 242 -3.55 9.21 -8.61
C HIS A 242 -3.45 10.05 -9.92
N PRO A 243 -2.98 11.31 -9.90
CA PRO A 243 -2.94 12.16 -11.10
C PRO A 243 -2.09 11.61 -12.25
N ASP A 244 -0.96 10.97 -11.95
CA ASP A 244 -0.03 10.49 -12.97
C ASP A 244 -0.54 9.31 -13.81
N ILE A 245 -1.66 8.68 -13.42
CA ILE A 245 -2.36 7.74 -14.30
C ILE A 245 -2.71 8.43 -15.63
N ILE A 246 -3.08 9.72 -15.59
CA ILE A 246 -3.41 10.51 -16.79
C ILE A 246 -2.16 10.73 -17.64
N ARG A 247 -1.01 11.06 -17.02
CA ARG A 247 0.27 11.20 -17.74
C ARG A 247 0.60 9.91 -18.50
N ARG A 248 0.54 8.76 -17.83
CA ARG A 248 0.83 7.46 -18.44
C ARG A 248 -0.18 7.06 -19.52
N LEU A 249 -1.46 7.34 -19.33
CA LEU A 249 -2.49 7.12 -20.35
C LEU A 249 -2.27 7.99 -21.59
N PHE A 250 -1.88 9.25 -21.41
CA PHE A 250 -1.50 10.14 -22.52
C PHE A 250 -0.26 9.60 -23.25
N THR A 251 0.78 9.14 -22.54
CA THR A 251 1.96 8.51 -23.16
C THR A 251 1.61 7.26 -23.98
N LEU A 252 0.60 6.47 -23.56
CA LEU A 252 0.19 5.26 -24.28
C LEU A 252 -0.71 5.55 -25.50
N GLU A 253 -1.61 6.53 -25.41
CA GLU A 253 -2.61 6.82 -26.47
C GLU A 253 -2.10 7.86 -27.51
N ILE A 254 -1.16 8.73 -27.13
CA ILE A 254 -0.71 9.87 -27.95
C ILE A 254 0.78 9.70 -28.32
N PRO A 255 1.10 9.24 -29.55
CA PRO A 255 2.48 9.05 -30.02
C PRO A 255 3.38 10.29 -29.89
N GLU A 256 2.81 11.48 -30.05
CA GLU A 256 3.53 12.76 -29.94
C GLU A 256 4.01 13.05 -28.52
N VAL A 257 3.31 12.53 -27.50
CA VAL A 257 3.73 12.57 -26.09
C VAL A 257 4.79 11.48 -25.83
N ALA A 258 4.60 10.28 -26.38
CA ALA A 258 5.60 9.19 -26.27
C ALA A 258 6.95 9.55 -26.91
N ALA A 259 6.93 10.36 -27.98
CA ALA A 259 8.13 10.86 -28.66
C ALA A 259 8.78 12.08 -27.99
N GLY A 260 8.15 12.67 -26.96
CA GLY A 260 8.62 13.91 -26.31
C GLY A 260 8.41 15.20 -27.12
N THR A 261 7.71 15.12 -28.27
CA THR A 261 7.41 16.27 -29.12
C THR A 261 6.33 17.18 -28.51
N VAL A 262 5.39 16.59 -27.78
CA VAL A 262 4.42 17.26 -26.92
C VAL A 262 4.75 16.90 -25.48
N GLU A 263 4.99 17.90 -24.64
CA GLU A 263 5.33 17.72 -23.23
C GLU A 263 4.13 18.02 -22.34
N ILE A 264 3.95 17.23 -21.27
CA ILE A 264 2.92 17.45 -20.24
C ILE A 264 3.56 18.16 -19.05
N HIS A 265 3.24 19.43 -18.84
CA HIS A 265 3.76 20.22 -17.72
C HIS A 265 3.08 19.79 -16.42
N GLY A 266 1.76 19.96 -16.34
CA GLY A 266 0.98 19.71 -15.14
C GLY A 266 -0.26 18.85 -15.37
N VAL A 267 -0.71 18.19 -14.31
CA VAL A 267 -2.01 17.52 -14.23
C VAL A 267 -2.65 17.90 -12.90
N ALA A 268 -3.81 18.56 -12.97
CA ALA A 268 -4.69 18.73 -11.81
C ALA A 268 -5.90 17.82 -11.98
N ARG A 269 -6.19 17.01 -10.97
CA ARG A 269 -7.23 15.98 -11.03
C ARG A 269 -8.17 16.06 -9.83
N GLU A 270 -9.46 15.86 -10.09
CA GLU A 270 -10.48 15.43 -9.13
C GLU A 270 -11.07 14.12 -9.65
N ALA A 271 -10.57 13.01 -9.11
CA ALA A 271 -10.73 11.67 -9.68
C ALA A 271 -12.21 11.26 -9.78
N GLY A 272 -12.60 10.72 -10.94
CA GLY A 272 -13.97 10.32 -11.25
C GLY A 272 -14.92 11.46 -11.61
N ALA A 273 -14.44 12.71 -11.64
CA ALA A 273 -15.22 13.89 -12.02
C ALA A 273 -14.57 14.69 -13.16
N ARG A 274 -13.41 15.31 -12.92
CA ARG A 274 -12.74 16.16 -13.90
C ARG A 274 -11.23 16.29 -13.67
N ALA A 275 -10.46 16.35 -14.75
CA ALA A 275 -9.06 16.71 -14.75
C ALA A 275 -8.77 17.85 -15.75
N LYS A 276 -7.68 18.58 -15.50
CA LYS A 276 -7.07 19.52 -16.43
C LYS A 276 -5.60 19.12 -16.63
N VAL A 277 -5.16 19.04 -17.88
CA VAL A 277 -3.81 18.63 -18.30
C VAL A 277 -3.20 19.76 -19.12
N SER A 278 -2.05 20.28 -18.71
CA SER A 278 -1.34 21.32 -19.46
C SER A 278 -0.25 20.74 -20.36
N VAL A 279 -0.25 21.16 -21.63
CA VAL A 279 0.66 20.66 -22.66
C VAL A 279 1.31 21.80 -23.44
N SER A 280 2.56 21.60 -23.86
CA SER A 280 3.24 22.44 -24.86
C SER A 280 3.81 21.55 -25.98
N SER A 281 4.27 22.15 -27.08
CA SER A 281 5.11 21.44 -28.05
C SER A 281 6.45 22.13 -28.22
N HIS A 282 7.49 21.32 -28.42
CA HIS A 282 8.83 21.77 -28.78
C HIS A 282 8.99 22.12 -30.28
N GLN A 283 7.93 21.93 -31.09
CA GLN A 283 7.97 22.16 -32.54
C GLN A 283 6.82 23.07 -32.98
N GLU A 284 7.16 24.21 -33.60
CA GLU A 284 6.17 25.20 -34.09
C GLU A 284 5.14 24.64 -35.08
N ASN A 285 5.48 23.53 -35.77
CA ASN A 285 4.62 22.89 -36.75
C ASN A 285 3.58 21.92 -36.15
N ILE A 286 3.56 21.72 -34.82
CA ILE A 286 2.70 20.75 -34.14
C ILE A 286 1.83 21.47 -33.12
N ASP A 287 0.51 21.37 -33.30
CA ASP A 287 -0.48 21.82 -32.32
C ASP A 287 -0.57 20.78 -31.18
N PRO A 288 -0.13 21.10 -29.95
CA PRO A 288 -0.16 20.16 -28.85
C PRO A 288 -1.59 19.79 -28.42
N ILE A 289 -2.54 20.73 -28.50
CA ILE A 289 -3.94 20.45 -28.17
C ILE A 289 -4.54 19.52 -29.22
N GLY A 290 -4.38 19.84 -30.50
CA GLY A 290 -4.84 19.04 -31.62
C GLY A 290 -4.29 17.61 -31.62
N SER A 291 -2.99 17.44 -31.32
CA SER A 291 -2.37 16.11 -31.18
C SER A 291 -2.95 15.31 -30.00
N CYS A 292 -3.18 15.92 -28.84
CA CYS A 292 -3.77 15.22 -27.70
C CYS A 292 -5.25 14.85 -27.91
N ILE A 293 -6.03 15.73 -28.54
CA ILE A 293 -7.45 15.48 -28.85
C ILE A 293 -7.59 14.42 -29.95
N GLY A 294 -6.75 14.49 -30.98
CA GLY A 294 -6.81 13.64 -32.17
C GLY A 294 -8.01 13.94 -33.08
N GLN A 295 -8.11 13.22 -34.20
CA GLN A 295 -9.19 13.44 -35.17
C GLN A 295 -10.57 13.28 -34.51
N ARG A 296 -11.38 14.34 -34.53
CA ARG A 296 -12.72 14.41 -33.90
C ARG A 296 -12.75 14.06 -32.40
N GLY A 297 -11.63 14.13 -31.69
CA GLY A 297 -11.55 13.78 -30.28
C GLY A 297 -11.36 12.29 -29.97
N THR A 298 -11.10 11.44 -30.97
CA THR A 298 -11.02 9.98 -30.73
C THR A 298 -10.00 9.61 -29.65
N ARG A 299 -8.78 10.18 -29.65
CA ARG A 299 -7.74 9.86 -28.66
C ARG A 299 -8.16 10.23 -27.24
N ILE A 300 -8.62 11.48 -27.05
CA ILE A 300 -9.05 11.95 -25.73
C ILE A 300 -10.29 11.19 -25.23
N GLN A 301 -11.19 10.76 -26.14
CA GLN A 301 -12.32 9.90 -25.78
C GLN A 301 -11.89 8.48 -25.35
N THR A 302 -10.83 7.91 -25.92
CA THR A 302 -10.22 6.66 -25.41
C THR A 302 -9.77 6.83 -23.96
N VAL A 303 -9.05 7.91 -23.66
CA VAL A 303 -8.56 8.21 -22.30
C VAL A 303 -9.72 8.45 -21.32
N ILE A 304 -10.73 9.24 -21.70
CA ILE A 304 -11.94 9.46 -20.89
C ILE A 304 -12.67 8.16 -20.59
N SER A 305 -12.76 7.25 -21.58
CA SER A 305 -13.41 5.94 -21.42
C SER A 305 -12.63 5.03 -20.46
N GLU A 306 -11.30 5.04 -20.54
CA GLU A 306 -10.41 4.30 -19.62
C GLU A 306 -10.42 4.88 -18.18
N LEU A 307 -10.84 6.14 -18.01
CA LEU A 307 -11.04 6.80 -16.71
C LEU A 307 -12.51 6.78 -16.24
N GLY A 308 -13.32 5.82 -16.72
CA GLY A 308 -14.70 5.64 -16.27
C GLY A 308 -15.65 6.80 -16.60
N GLY A 309 -15.30 7.66 -17.57
CA GLY A 309 -16.08 8.84 -17.95
C GLY A 309 -15.65 10.15 -17.27
N GLU A 310 -14.52 10.16 -16.54
CA GLU A 310 -13.91 11.39 -16.01
C GLU A 310 -13.61 12.39 -17.14
N LYS A 311 -14.05 13.64 -17.00
CA LYS A 311 -13.85 14.66 -18.04
C LYS A 311 -12.43 15.20 -18.01
N VAL A 312 -11.70 15.08 -19.13
CA VAL A 312 -10.33 15.59 -19.23
C VAL A 312 -10.28 16.83 -20.14
N ASP A 313 -9.92 17.98 -19.59
CA ASP A 313 -9.59 19.19 -20.35
C ASP A 313 -8.09 19.19 -20.70
N VAL A 314 -7.76 19.42 -21.97
CA VAL A 314 -6.39 19.68 -22.43
C VAL A 314 -6.23 21.18 -22.64
N ILE A 315 -5.24 21.79 -21.99
CA ILE A 315 -4.96 23.24 -22.07
C ILE A 315 -3.54 23.50 -22.58
N LEU A 316 -3.34 24.66 -23.23
CA LEU A 316 -2.02 25.11 -23.64
C LEU A 316 -1.27 25.67 -22.42
N PHE A 317 -0.09 25.11 -22.15
CA PHE A 317 0.89 25.70 -21.24
C PHE A 317 1.54 26.94 -21.89
N ASP A 318 1.78 27.98 -21.10
CA ASP A 318 2.49 29.19 -21.49
C ASP A 318 3.42 29.61 -20.35
N GLU A 319 4.58 30.18 -20.66
CA GLU A 319 5.53 30.68 -19.65
C GLU A 319 5.00 31.93 -18.92
N ASN A 320 4.12 32.70 -19.56
CA ASN A 320 3.48 33.86 -18.96
C ASN A 320 2.32 33.41 -18.05
N PRO A 321 2.37 33.68 -16.73
CA PRO A 321 1.35 33.19 -15.81
C PRO A 321 -0.06 33.72 -16.11
N SER A 322 -0.20 34.95 -16.64
CA SER A 322 -1.51 35.49 -17.04
C SER A 322 -2.13 34.68 -18.18
N VAL A 323 -1.33 34.33 -19.20
CA VAL A 323 -1.80 33.53 -20.34
C VAL A 323 -2.12 32.11 -19.89
N TYR A 324 -1.27 31.52 -19.04
CA TYR A 324 -1.47 30.17 -18.55
C TYR A 324 -2.71 30.05 -17.63
N ILE A 325 -2.97 31.03 -16.75
CA ILE A 325 -4.18 31.09 -15.90
C ILE A 325 -5.43 31.28 -16.76
N MET A 326 -5.37 32.13 -17.79
CA MET A 326 -6.47 32.29 -18.76
C MET A 326 -6.79 30.96 -19.46
N ASN A 327 -5.76 30.24 -19.93
CA ASN A 327 -5.92 28.92 -20.55
C ASN A 327 -6.48 27.88 -19.56
N ALA A 328 -6.06 27.93 -18.29
CA ALA A 328 -6.49 26.97 -17.26
C ALA A 328 -7.96 27.13 -16.86
N LEU A 329 -8.51 28.35 -16.90
CA LEU A 329 -9.92 28.62 -16.61
C LEU A 329 -10.88 28.27 -17.75
N SER A 330 -10.36 27.95 -18.95
CA SER A 330 -11.12 27.39 -20.07
C SER A 330 -12.06 26.27 -19.60
N PRO A 331 -13.35 26.27 -19.99
CA PRO A 331 -13.96 27.00 -21.11
C PRO A 331 -14.43 28.44 -20.82
N ALA A 332 -14.25 28.97 -19.61
CA ALA A 332 -14.73 30.30 -19.27
C ALA A 332 -13.90 31.40 -19.94
N LYS A 333 -14.55 32.49 -20.36
CA LYS A 333 -13.86 33.66 -20.93
C LYS A 333 -13.45 34.63 -19.84
N VAL A 334 -12.17 34.98 -19.85
CA VAL A 334 -11.55 35.97 -18.95
C VAL A 334 -11.37 37.29 -19.67
N VAL A 335 -11.61 38.40 -18.98
CA VAL A 335 -11.46 39.76 -19.54
C VAL A 335 -10.16 40.41 -19.09
N GLU A 336 -9.80 40.32 -17.80
CA GLU A 336 -8.56 40.88 -17.25
C GLU A 336 -8.04 39.96 -16.12
N ILE A 337 -6.71 39.88 -15.98
CA ILE A 337 -6.03 39.19 -14.87
C ILE A 337 -5.05 40.16 -14.23
N LYS A 338 -5.11 40.29 -12.91
CA LYS A 338 -4.14 41.05 -12.10
C LYS A 338 -3.36 40.04 -11.27
N LEU A 339 -2.04 40.01 -11.48
CA LEU A 339 -1.14 39.14 -10.73
C LEU A 339 -0.50 39.91 -9.58
N ASP A 340 -0.38 39.23 -8.45
CA ASP A 340 0.49 39.57 -7.35
C ASP A 340 1.52 38.43 -7.22
N GLU A 341 2.73 38.71 -7.70
CA GLU A 341 3.83 37.75 -7.76
C GLU A 341 4.41 37.41 -6.38
N GLU A 342 4.25 38.30 -5.39
CA GLU A 342 4.77 38.11 -4.03
C GLU A 342 3.95 37.03 -3.31
N ASN A 343 2.63 37.09 -3.41
CA ASN A 343 1.71 36.13 -2.77
C ASN A 343 1.29 34.96 -3.68
N ARG A 344 1.72 34.94 -4.95
CA ARG A 344 1.25 34.03 -6.03
C ARG A 344 -0.29 34.01 -6.13
N THR A 345 -0.88 35.19 -6.06
CA THR A 345 -2.33 35.42 -6.16
C THR A 345 -2.67 36.02 -7.51
N ALA A 346 -3.81 35.60 -8.07
CA ALA A 346 -4.30 36.06 -9.36
C ALA A 346 -5.77 36.45 -9.23
N ASP A 347 -6.05 37.74 -9.37
CA ASP A 347 -7.40 38.29 -9.42
C ASP A 347 -7.90 38.32 -10.86
N VAL A 348 -8.90 37.50 -11.14
CA VAL A 348 -9.45 37.28 -12.48
C VAL A 348 -10.81 37.95 -12.61
N LEU A 349 -10.90 38.90 -13.53
CA LEU A 349 -12.13 39.64 -13.83
C LEU A 349 -12.86 38.98 -15.01
N VAL A 350 -14.14 38.67 -14.78
CA VAL A 350 -15.02 38.00 -15.75
C VAL A 350 -16.37 38.71 -15.85
N ASP A 351 -17.04 38.52 -16.99
CA ASP A 351 -18.42 38.94 -17.18
C ASP A 351 -19.38 38.14 -16.28
N GLU A 352 -20.56 38.71 -16.01
CA GLU A 352 -21.55 38.14 -15.08
C GLU A 352 -22.08 36.76 -15.52
N ASP A 353 -22.24 36.55 -16.82
CA ASP A 353 -22.62 35.25 -17.40
C ASP A 353 -21.50 34.21 -17.31
N GLN A 354 -20.24 34.65 -17.26
CA GLN A 354 -19.07 33.79 -17.15
C GLN A 354 -18.73 33.42 -15.70
N LEU A 355 -19.13 34.22 -14.70
CA LEU A 355 -18.80 34.00 -13.28
C LEU A 355 -19.09 32.57 -12.78
N SER A 356 -20.31 32.07 -13.04
CA SER A 356 -20.73 30.72 -12.64
C SER A 356 -19.93 29.62 -13.36
N LEU A 357 -19.57 29.83 -14.63
CA LEU A 357 -18.77 28.90 -15.42
C LEU A 357 -17.31 28.87 -14.96
N SER A 358 -16.74 30.04 -14.64
CA SER A 358 -15.36 30.22 -14.16
C SER A 358 -15.13 29.51 -12.82
N ILE A 359 -16.07 29.66 -11.87
CA ILE A 359 -16.04 28.96 -10.58
C ILE A 359 -16.29 27.45 -10.80
N GLY A 360 -17.31 27.12 -11.58
CA GLY A 360 -17.75 25.75 -11.82
C GLY A 360 -18.54 25.16 -10.64
N ARG A 361 -19.09 23.95 -10.84
CA ARG A 361 -19.89 23.25 -9.81
C ARG A 361 -19.02 23.03 -8.55
N GLY A 362 -19.43 23.60 -7.41
CA GLY A 362 -18.72 23.46 -6.13
C GLY A 362 -17.28 24.01 -6.16
N GLY A 363 -16.97 24.98 -7.02
CA GLY A 363 -15.63 25.54 -7.17
C GLY A 363 -14.63 24.65 -7.95
N GLN A 364 -15.09 23.55 -8.57
CA GLN A 364 -14.21 22.58 -9.24
C GLN A 364 -13.33 23.22 -10.33
N ASN A 365 -13.84 24.14 -11.16
CA ASN A 365 -13.07 24.68 -12.28
C ASN A 365 -11.92 25.57 -11.78
N VAL A 366 -12.19 26.45 -10.82
CA VAL A 366 -11.18 27.30 -10.20
C VAL A 366 -10.19 26.50 -9.34
N ARG A 367 -10.63 25.47 -8.60
CA ARG A 367 -9.74 24.60 -7.81
C ARG A 367 -8.77 23.82 -8.70
N LEU A 368 -9.26 23.26 -9.81
CA LEU A 368 -8.41 22.57 -10.79
C LEU A 368 -7.44 23.54 -11.48
N ALA A 369 -7.89 24.73 -11.87
CA ALA A 369 -7.02 25.74 -12.48
C ALA A 369 -5.92 26.20 -11.50
N SER A 370 -6.27 26.44 -10.24
CA SER A 370 -5.35 26.84 -9.17
C SER A 370 -4.29 25.75 -8.89
N ARG A 371 -4.71 24.49 -8.75
CA ARG A 371 -3.79 23.35 -8.58
C ARG A 371 -2.88 23.13 -9.79
N LEU A 372 -3.35 23.43 -11.01
CA LEU A 372 -2.60 23.23 -12.25
C LEU A 372 -1.55 24.32 -12.51
N THR A 373 -1.85 25.57 -12.15
CA THR A 373 -0.93 26.71 -12.33
C THR A 373 -0.03 26.93 -11.12
N GLY A 374 -0.44 26.49 -9.93
CA GLY A 374 0.24 26.77 -8.66
C GLY A 374 -0.07 28.18 -8.11
N TRP A 375 -1.07 28.87 -8.67
CA TRP A 375 -1.51 30.20 -8.23
C TRP A 375 -2.83 30.13 -7.46
N LYS A 376 -3.00 30.99 -6.46
CA LYS A 376 -4.30 31.21 -5.80
C LYS A 376 -5.18 32.10 -6.68
N ILE A 377 -6.26 31.55 -7.25
CA ILE A 377 -7.10 32.23 -8.23
C ILE A 377 -8.39 32.74 -7.56
N ASN A 378 -8.57 34.06 -7.52
CA ASN A 378 -9.81 34.71 -7.10
C ASN A 378 -10.58 35.14 -8.35
N ILE A 379 -11.89 34.89 -8.41
CA ILE A 379 -12.73 35.29 -9.54
C ILE A 379 -13.68 36.39 -9.08
N ARG A 380 -13.73 37.51 -9.81
CA ARG A 380 -14.55 38.70 -9.49
C ARG A 380 -15.34 39.18 -10.71
N LYS A 381 -16.43 39.91 -10.49
CA LYS A 381 -17.27 40.46 -11.55
C LYS A 381 -16.74 41.80 -12.05
N ILE A 382 -16.79 42.03 -13.36
CA ILE A 382 -16.49 43.34 -13.95
C ILE A 382 -17.46 44.40 -13.39
N GLY A 383 -16.89 45.44 -12.78
CA GLY A 383 -17.63 46.46 -12.02
C GLY A 383 -17.27 46.49 -10.53
N GLU A 384 -16.73 45.39 -9.97
CA GLU A 384 -16.15 45.36 -8.62
C GLU A 384 -14.73 45.96 -8.60
N THR A 385 -14.63 47.27 -8.77
CA THR A 385 -13.33 47.96 -8.80
C THR A 385 -13.03 48.68 -7.48
N THR A 386 -12.15 48.05 -6.69
CA THR A 386 -11.23 48.69 -5.72
C THR A 386 -11.80 49.66 -4.66
N ALA A 387 -12.86 49.27 -3.95
CA ALA A 387 -13.25 49.91 -2.69
C ALA A 387 -12.86 49.11 -1.42
N ALA A 388 -12.52 47.83 -1.56
CA ALA A 388 -12.29 46.89 -0.45
C ALA A 388 -10.81 46.52 -0.24
N PHE A 389 -9.88 47.47 -0.40
CA PHE A 389 -8.44 47.25 -0.12
C PHE A 389 -8.03 47.62 1.32
N VAL A 390 -8.94 48.18 2.12
CA VAL A 390 -8.75 48.43 3.56
C VAL A 390 -10.11 48.27 4.25
N THR A 391 -10.22 47.37 5.25
CA THR A 391 -11.38 47.12 6.15
C THR A 391 -12.74 46.91 5.43
N ASP A 392 -13.35 45.74 5.43
CA ASP A 392 -13.83 45.03 6.63
C ASP A 392 -14.10 43.54 6.30
N GLY A 393 -14.27 42.70 7.32
CA GLY A 393 -14.45 41.26 7.13
C GLY A 393 -15.89 40.85 6.80
N THR A 394 -16.11 40.22 5.64
CA THR A 394 -17.13 39.15 5.45
C THR A 394 -16.97 38.43 4.10
N GLU A 395 -17.21 37.12 4.12
CA GLU A 395 -17.34 36.22 2.95
C GLU A 395 -16.18 36.20 1.92
N SER A 396 -14.99 35.84 2.39
CA SER A 396 -14.03 35.11 1.55
C SER A 396 -14.31 33.61 1.67
N VAL A 397 -14.65 32.94 0.55
CA VAL A 397 -14.72 31.47 0.50
C VAL A 397 -13.30 30.92 0.35
N VAL A 398 -12.56 30.92 1.46
CA VAL A 398 -11.26 30.25 1.55
C VAL A 398 -11.53 28.74 1.65
N VAL A 399 -11.14 27.99 0.62
CA VAL A 399 -11.08 26.52 0.71
C VAL A 399 -9.69 26.14 1.22
N GLU A 400 -9.54 26.11 2.54
CA GLU A 400 -8.34 25.57 3.17
C GLU A 400 -8.25 24.06 2.93
N SER A 401 -7.03 23.60 2.66
CA SER A 401 -6.69 22.19 2.56
C SER A 401 -6.13 21.73 3.90
N GLU A 402 -6.97 21.11 4.74
CA GLU A 402 -6.50 20.44 5.95
C GLU A 402 -5.85 19.10 5.59
N GLU A 403 -4.52 19.04 5.66
CA GLU A 403 -3.80 17.79 5.87
C GLU A 403 -3.94 17.41 7.35
N SER A 404 -4.59 16.28 7.64
CA SER A 404 -4.71 15.76 9.00
C SER A 404 -3.52 14.86 9.36
N ASP A 405 -2.51 15.42 10.00
CA ASP A 405 -1.60 14.64 10.85
C ASP A 405 -2.14 14.60 12.29
N GLY A 406 -2.10 13.43 12.91
CA GLY A 406 -2.89 13.14 14.09
C GLY A 406 -2.11 13.18 15.40
N LYS A 407 -2.73 13.73 16.46
CA LYS A 407 -2.54 13.16 17.81
C LYS A 407 -3.67 13.41 18.79
N VAL A 408 -3.82 12.43 19.67
CA VAL A 408 -4.88 12.28 20.68
C VAL A 408 -4.59 13.12 21.93
N GLY A 409 -5.64 13.70 22.52
CA GLY A 409 -5.68 14.28 23.85
C GLY A 409 -7.13 14.26 24.37
N GLU A 410 -7.34 13.97 25.65
CA GLU A 410 -8.59 13.46 26.21
C GLU A 410 -9.27 14.47 27.18
N SER A 411 -10.56 14.24 27.50
CA SER A 411 -11.26 14.74 28.72
C SER A 411 -11.67 16.25 28.71
N THR A 412 -12.77 16.75 29.32
CA THR A 412 -14.10 16.23 29.76
C THR A 412 -15.07 17.43 29.94
N GLU A 413 -16.32 17.13 30.32
CA GLU A 413 -17.24 17.96 31.13
C GLU A 413 -18.20 18.98 30.49
N GLU A 414 -19.39 18.99 31.10
CA GLU A 414 -20.66 19.63 30.76
C GLU A 414 -20.70 21.13 31.13
N SER A 415 -21.62 21.88 30.53
CA SER A 415 -22.62 22.63 31.31
C SER A 415 -23.71 23.29 30.44
N ASP A 416 -24.90 23.35 31.01
CA ASP A 416 -26.11 23.98 30.51
C ASP A 416 -25.97 25.49 30.19
N GLU A 417 -26.81 26.03 29.30
CA GLU A 417 -28.03 26.73 29.77
C GLU A 417 -29.04 27.07 28.65
N ASN A 418 -30.31 27.14 29.06
CA ASN A 418 -31.50 27.28 28.24
C ASN A 418 -31.91 28.76 28.03
N LYS A 419 -32.54 29.09 26.90
CA LYS A 419 -33.36 30.32 26.75
C LYS A 419 -34.33 30.27 25.56
N GLU A 420 -35.54 29.78 25.84
CA GLU A 420 -36.74 30.15 25.08
C GLU A 420 -37.12 31.62 25.33
N ILE A 421 -37.64 32.32 24.32
CA ILE A 421 -38.84 33.17 24.44
C ILE A 421 -39.63 33.03 23.12
N GLU A 422 -40.95 32.87 23.23
CA GLU A 422 -41.95 32.89 22.15
C GLU A 422 -42.00 34.29 21.45
N GLU A 423 -42.80 34.62 20.43
CA GLU A 423 -44.22 34.36 20.23
C GLU A 423 -44.68 34.99 18.90
N LYS A 424 -45.44 34.28 18.05
CA LYS A 424 -46.81 34.64 17.63
C LYS A 424 -47.29 33.93 16.35
N SER A 425 -48.59 33.62 16.39
CA SER A 425 -49.37 32.83 15.45
C SER A 425 -50.14 33.69 14.44
N VAL A 426 -50.52 33.06 13.30
CA VAL A 426 -51.84 33.25 12.68
C VAL A 426 -52.32 31.88 12.19
N VAL A 427 -53.56 31.52 12.55
CA VAL A 427 -54.28 30.32 12.09
C VAL A 427 -55.47 30.78 11.24
N THR A 428 -55.79 30.05 10.18
CA THR A 428 -57.13 30.04 9.57
C THR A 428 -57.49 28.62 9.15
N GLU A 429 -58.43 28.01 9.87
CA GLU A 429 -59.13 26.78 9.48
C GLU A 429 -60.42 27.09 8.71
N SER A 430 -60.83 26.15 7.85
CA SER A 430 -62.23 25.79 7.55
C SER A 430 -62.22 24.54 6.64
N THR A 431 -62.37 23.32 7.20
CA THR A 431 -63.62 22.52 7.21
C THR A 431 -64.15 22.20 5.81
N ASP A 432 -63.98 20.99 5.28
CA ASP A 432 -64.71 19.73 5.57
C ASP A 432 -66.04 19.60 4.79
N GLU A 433 -66.16 18.54 3.99
CA GLU A 433 -67.32 17.63 4.00
C GLU A 433 -67.01 16.28 3.29
N ILE A 434 -67.74 15.23 3.67
CA ILE A 434 -67.51 13.80 3.41
C ILE A 434 -68.68 13.24 2.55
N ILE A 435 -68.59 11.96 2.13
CA ILE A 435 -69.63 10.99 1.64
C ILE A 435 -69.30 10.52 0.21
N GLU A 436 -69.35 9.25 -0.20
CA GLU A 436 -69.34 7.88 0.33
C GLU A 436 -69.40 6.98 -0.94
N GLU A 437 -68.98 5.71 -0.82
CA GLU A 437 -69.54 4.51 -1.50
C GLU A 437 -69.48 4.38 -3.06
N SER A 438 -69.37 3.19 -3.69
CA SER A 438 -69.20 1.79 -3.23
C SER A 438 -68.58 0.93 -4.37
N GLU A 439 -67.98 -0.23 -4.02
CA GLU A 439 -68.29 -1.62 -4.46
C GLU A 439 -68.90 -1.87 -5.89
N ASP A 440 -68.61 -2.95 -6.63
CA ASP A 440 -67.98 -4.25 -6.30
C ASP A 440 -67.62 -5.11 -7.56
N GLU A 441 -66.82 -6.18 -7.36
CA GLU A 441 -66.87 -7.56 -7.95
C GLU A 441 -66.96 -7.82 -9.51
N GLU A 442 -66.66 -8.99 -10.12
CA GLU A 442 -66.18 -10.33 -9.69
C GLU A 442 -65.53 -11.16 -10.85
N ALA A 443 -64.96 -12.35 -10.54
CA ALA A 443 -64.87 -13.63 -11.32
C ALA A 443 -64.19 -13.67 -12.72
N ALA A 444 -63.22 -14.57 -13.02
CA ALA A 444 -63.26 -16.06 -13.22
C ALA A 444 -64.01 -16.48 -14.52
N GLU A 445 -63.73 -17.55 -15.30
CA GLU A 445 -62.99 -18.84 -15.21
C GLU A 445 -62.26 -19.11 -16.58
N GLU A 446 -61.14 -19.83 -16.72
CA GLU A 446 -60.83 -21.29 -16.67
C GLU A 446 -61.20 -22.13 -17.93
N ASN A 447 -60.36 -23.15 -18.23
CA ASN A 447 -60.50 -24.25 -19.23
C ASN A 447 -60.24 -23.90 -20.73
N ASP A 448 -59.76 -24.80 -21.62
CA ASP A 448 -59.53 -26.26 -21.55
C ASP A 448 -58.30 -26.73 -22.41
N ALA A 449 -57.99 -28.02 -22.37
CA ALA A 449 -56.76 -28.69 -22.82
C ALA A 449 -56.65 -29.03 -24.34
N SER A 450 -55.44 -29.42 -24.78
CA SER A 450 -55.11 -30.82 -25.16
C SER A 450 -53.84 -30.97 -26.05
N ALA A 451 -53.12 -32.10 -25.87
CA ALA A 451 -52.31 -32.92 -26.80
C ALA A 451 -51.51 -32.28 -27.99
N ALA A 452 -50.38 -32.77 -28.50
CA ALA A 452 -49.31 -33.73 -28.13
C ALA A 452 -48.22 -33.63 -29.27
N ASP A 453 -47.17 -34.44 -29.47
CA ASP A 453 -46.57 -35.61 -28.81
C ASP A 453 -45.08 -35.77 -29.27
N GLU A 454 -44.32 -36.70 -28.68
CA GLU A 454 -42.98 -37.21 -29.11
C GLU A 454 -41.82 -36.18 -29.18
N GLU A 455 -40.52 -36.52 -29.13
CA GLU A 455 -39.81 -37.81 -29.21
C GLU A 455 -38.52 -37.77 -28.34
N GLY A 456 -38.00 -38.92 -27.89
CA GLY A 456 -36.73 -39.00 -27.13
C GLY A 456 -35.59 -39.71 -27.89
N LYS A 457 -34.34 -39.37 -27.53
CA LYS A 457 -33.07 -40.13 -27.72
C LYS A 457 -32.00 -39.43 -26.86
N GLU A 458 -31.33 -40.09 -25.91
CA GLU A 458 -30.17 -40.99 -26.10
C GLU A 458 -29.07 -40.38 -27.00
N LYS A 459 -27.82 -40.20 -26.57
CA LYS A 459 -27.03 -40.92 -25.54
C LYS A 459 -26.13 -40.00 -24.73
#